data_AF-A0AA38WT18-F1
#
_entry.id   AF-A0AA38WT18-F1
#
_cell.length_a   1.000
_cell.length_b   1.000
_cell.length_c   1.000
_cell.angle_alpha   90.00
_cell.angle_beta   90.00
_cell.angle_gamma   90.00
#
_symmetry.space_group_name_H-M   'P 1'
#
loop_
_entity.id
_entity.type
_entity.pdbx_description
1 polymer ?
#
loop_
_entity_poly.entity_id
_entity_poly.type
_entity_poly.pdbx_seq_one_letter_code
_entity_poly.pdbx_strand_id
1 'polypeptide(L)'
;MTIAATRDNAVLVMKKTKTIEAMKPPGTEKNLWSSCLDYFNIAVYTLNQKLDNPSNDPLQPYVELTDVLTCIDTCVEDFKMNNIPTVFPLLVPI
;
A
#
# COMPACT_ATOMS: atom_id res chain seq x y z
N MET A 1 -10.10 -1.44 13.31
CA MET A 1 -8.71 -1.14 12.88
C MET A 1 -8.41 0.32 13.21
N THR A 2 -7.20 0.68 13.63
CA THR A 2 -6.81 2.08 13.95
C THR A 2 -5.84 2.61 12.90
N ILE A 3 -5.76 3.93 12.68
CA ILE A 3 -4.80 4.57 11.75
C ILE A 3 -3.35 4.08 12.00
N ALA A 4 -2.94 3.94 13.27
CA ALA A 4 -1.61 3.42 13.63
C ALA A 4 -1.38 1.98 13.15
N ALA A 5 -2.30 1.06 13.44
CA ALA A 5 -2.24 -0.31 12.94
C ALA A 5 -2.25 -0.39 11.40
N THR A 6 -3.05 0.45 10.73
CA THR A 6 -3.05 0.54 9.27
C THR A 6 -1.69 1.01 8.74
N ARG A 7 -1.08 1.99 9.40
CA ARG A 7 0.26 2.50 9.06
C ARG A 7 1.32 1.43 9.21
N ASP A 8 1.31 0.69 10.32
CA ASP A 8 2.29 -0.37 10.54
C ASP A 8 2.12 -1.51 9.53
N ASN A 9 0.88 -1.84 9.15
CA ASN A 9 0.61 -2.77 8.05
C ASN A 9 1.12 -2.24 6.71
N ALA A 10 0.85 -0.98 6.37
CA ALA A 10 1.34 -0.35 5.14
C ALA A 10 2.88 -0.36 5.07
N VAL A 11 3.56 -0.03 6.18
CA VAL A 11 5.03 -0.12 6.28
C VAL A 11 5.53 -1.56 6.13
N LEU A 12 4.85 -2.53 6.74
CA LEU A 12 5.22 -3.94 6.61
C LEU A 12 5.09 -4.43 5.17
N VAL A 13 3.97 -4.12 4.52
CA VAL A 13 3.73 -4.50 3.12
C VAL A 13 4.73 -3.81 2.20
N MET A 14 4.97 -2.51 2.38
CA MET A 14 5.98 -1.76 1.62
C MET A 14 7.37 -2.42 1.70
N LYS A 15 7.80 -2.82 2.91
CA LYS A 15 9.09 -3.51 3.10
C LYS A 15 9.14 -4.83 2.33
N LYS A 16 8.08 -5.64 2.42
CA LYS A 16 7.98 -6.90 1.66
C LYS A 16 8.02 -6.66 0.15
N THR A 17 7.25 -5.69 -0.33
CA THR A 17 7.22 -5.27 -1.74
C THR A 17 8.61 -4.87 -2.22
N LYS A 18 9.36 -4.10 -1.41
CA LYS A 18 10.73 -3.66 -1.75
C LYS A 18 11.68 -4.84 -1.86
N THR A 19 11.57 -5.81 -0.97
CA THR A 19 12.36 -7.05 -1.04
C THR A 19 12.04 -7.84 -2.31
N ILE A 20 10.76 -7.93 -2.69
CA ILE A 20 10.36 -8.63 -3.91
C ILE A 20 10.87 -7.90 -5.15
N GLU A 21 10.65 -6.59 -5.26
CA GLU A 21 11.12 -5.72 -6.35
C GLU A 21 12.63 -5.91 -6.61
N ALA A 22 13.43 -5.89 -5.54
CA ALA A 22 14.88 -6.04 -5.63
C ALA A 22 15.33 -7.41 -6.15
N MET A 23 14.52 -8.47 -5.93
CA MET A 23 14.78 -9.81 -6.44
C MET A 23 14.36 -10.00 -7.90
N LYS A 24 13.57 -9.07 -8.47
CA LYS A 24 13.11 -9.20 -9.85
C LYS A 24 14.15 -8.68 -10.85
N PRO A 25 14.34 -9.40 -11.97
CA PRO A 25 15.14 -8.87 -13.08
C PRO A 25 14.49 -7.61 -13.65
N PRO A 26 15.26 -6.71 -14.28
CA PRO A 26 14.69 -5.58 -15.00
C PRO A 26 13.61 -6.03 -16.00
N GLY A 27 12.44 -5.41 -15.96
CA GLY A 27 11.31 -5.77 -16.81
C GLY A 27 9.97 -5.31 -16.22
N THR A 28 8.88 -5.71 -16.89
CA THR A 28 7.51 -5.34 -16.52
C THR A 28 7.19 -5.65 -15.06
N GLU A 29 7.52 -6.85 -14.59
CA GLU A 29 7.24 -7.24 -13.20
C GLU A 29 7.95 -6.33 -12.18
N LYS A 30 9.21 -5.98 -12.42
CA LYS A 30 9.97 -5.07 -11.56
C LYS A 30 9.37 -3.66 -11.54
N ASN A 31 8.97 -3.16 -12.71
CA ASN A 31 8.33 -1.85 -12.83
C ASN A 31 7.01 -1.82 -12.07
N LEU A 32 6.20 -2.88 -12.15
CA LEU A 32 4.96 -2.99 -11.39
C LEU A 32 5.21 -3.00 -9.89
N TRP A 33 6.20 -3.77 -9.41
CA TRP A 33 6.56 -3.73 -8.00
C TRP A 33 7.06 -2.34 -7.57
N SER A 34 7.79 -1.62 -8.43
CA SER A 34 8.20 -0.24 -8.18
C SER A 34 7.01 0.72 -8.09
N SER A 35 6.04 0.63 -9.00
CA SER A 35 4.80 1.43 -8.93
C SER A 35 4.02 1.15 -7.65
N CYS A 36 3.95 -0.10 -7.23
CA CYS A 36 3.38 -0.47 -5.94
C CYS A 36 4.12 0.15 -4.75
N LEU A 37 5.44 0.27 -4.79
CA LEU A 37 6.19 0.99 -3.75
C LEU A 37 5.80 2.45 -3.67
N ASP A 38 5.58 3.12 -4.80
CA ASP A 38 5.14 4.52 -4.81
C ASP A 38 3.76 4.67 -4.16
N TYR A 39 2.81 3.79 -4.48
CA TYR A 39 1.50 3.74 -3.82
C TYR A 39 1.61 3.52 -2.31
N PHE A 40 2.47 2.59 -1.86
CA PHE A 40 2.69 2.36 -0.44
C PHE A 40 3.37 3.53 0.27
N ASN A 41 4.32 4.20 -0.38
CA ASN A 41 4.97 5.39 0.17
C ASN A 41 3.95 6.50 0.39
N ILE A 42 3.06 6.74 -0.57
CA ILE A 42 1.97 7.71 -0.45
C ILE A 42 1.06 7.34 0.72
N ALA A 43 0.64 6.07 0.82
CA ALA A 43 -0.20 5.60 1.92
C ALA A 43 0.46 5.82 3.29
N VAL A 44 1.74 5.43 3.44
CA VAL A 44 2.48 5.61 4.70
C VAL A 44 2.67 7.08 5.04
N TYR A 45 2.97 7.93 4.05
CA TYR A 45 3.11 9.37 4.23
C TYR A 45 1.80 10.00 4.73
N THR A 46 0.68 9.70 4.07
CA THR A 46 -0.64 10.16 4.48
C THR A 46 -0.94 9.71 5.91
N LEU A 47 -0.74 8.43 6.24
CA LEU A 47 -1.02 7.93 7.58
C LEU A 47 -0.12 8.56 8.66
N ASN A 48 1.15 8.84 8.36
CA ASN A 48 2.05 9.55 9.28
C ASN A 48 1.58 10.98 9.54
N GLN A 49 1.23 11.74 8.50
CA GLN A 49 0.71 13.10 8.68
C GLN A 49 -0.52 13.15 9.60
N LYS A 50 -1.34 12.10 9.59
CA LYS A 50 -2.57 12.00 10.38
C LYS A 50 -2.31 11.56 11.82
N LEU A 51 -1.28 10.76 12.05
CA LEU A 51 -0.79 10.49 13.40
C LEU A 51 -0.20 11.75 14.03
N ASP A 52 0.50 12.56 13.23
CA ASP A 52 1.11 13.81 13.70
C ASP A 52 0.09 14.95 13.88
N ASN A 53 -0.98 14.97 13.07
CA ASN A 53 -2.05 15.96 13.14
C ASN A 53 -3.44 15.30 13.10
N PRO A 54 -3.89 14.71 14.22
CA PRO A 54 -5.18 14.02 14.29
C PRO A 54 -6.32 15.03 14.12
N SER A 55 -7.21 14.74 13.19
CA SER A 55 -8.41 15.57 12.98
C SER A 55 -9.45 15.34 14.07
N ASN A 56 -10.24 16.38 14.34
CA ASN A 56 -11.43 16.30 15.18
C ASN A 56 -12.65 15.72 14.44
N ASP A 57 -12.55 15.51 13.12
CA ASP A 57 -13.62 14.92 12.32
C ASP A 57 -13.65 13.37 12.49
N PRO A 58 -14.73 12.79 13.03
CA PRO A 58 -14.85 11.35 13.22
C PRO A 58 -14.97 10.55 11.91
N LEU A 59 -15.30 11.18 10.77
CA LEU A 59 -15.42 10.51 9.46
C LEU A 59 -14.11 10.50 8.68
N GLN A 60 -13.22 11.44 8.97
CA GLN A 60 -11.94 11.57 8.29
C GLN A 60 -11.08 10.28 8.33
N PRO A 61 -10.99 9.54 9.45
CA PRO A 61 -10.28 8.26 9.50
C PRO A 61 -10.80 7.21 8.50
N TYR A 62 -12.10 7.22 8.18
CA TYR A 62 -12.71 6.24 7.27
C TYR A 62 -12.43 6.56 5.80
N VAL A 63 -12.53 7.84 5.42
CA VAL A 63 -12.20 8.29 4.06
C VAL A 63 -10.74 7.99 3.74
N GLU A 64 -9.85 8.28 4.69
CA GLU A 64 -8.41 8.10 4.51
C GLU A 64 -7.99 6.63 4.50
N LEU A 65 -8.67 5.77 5.28
CA LEU A 65 -8.50 4.32 5.18
C LEU A 65 -8.91 3.81 3.78
N THR A 66 -9.98 4.40 3.22
CA THR A 66 -10.49 4.04 1.89
C THR A 66 -9.51 4.44 0.79
N ASP A 67 -8.88 5.60 0.90
CA ASP A 67 -7.85 6.04 -0.06
C ASP A 67 -6.63 5.09 -0.05
N VAL A 68 -6.18 4.67 1.15
CA VAL A 68 -5.09 3.71 1.29
C VAL A 68 -5.44 2.34 0.70
N LEU A 69 -6.66 1.85 0.95
CA LEU A 69 -7.14 0.60 0.37
C LEU A 69 -7.21 0.69 -1.16
N THR A 70 -7.65 1.83 -1.70
CA THR A 70 -7.67 2.09 -3.14
C THR A 70 -6.27 2.00 -3.75
N CYS A 71 -5.26 2.59 -3.10
CA CYS A 71 -3.86 2.47 -3.54
C CYS A 71 -3.36 1.01 -3.59
N ILE A 72 -3.80 0.18 -2.63
CA ILE A 72 -3.48 -1.25 -2.59
C ILE A 72 -4.18 -1.99 -3.72
N ASP A 73 -5.46 -1.72 -3.95
CA ASP A 73 -6.25 -2.36 -4.99
C ASP A 73 -5.72 -2.03 -6.38
N THR A 74 -5.39 -0.76 -6.65
CA THR A 74 -4.77 -0.34 -7.93
C THR A 74 -3.49 -1.11 -8.21
N CYS A 75 -2.63 -1.26 -7.21
CA CYS A 75 -1.42 -2.05 -7.35
C CYS A 75 -1.74 -3.52 -7.71
N VAL A 76 -2.74 -4.15 -7.08
CA VAL A 76 -3.16 -5.52 -7.43
C VAL A 76 -3.75 -5.61 -8.83
N GLU A 77 -4.52 -4.61 -9.25
CA GLU A 77 -5.08 -4.53 -10.60
C GLU A 77 -3.99 -4.42 -11.68
N ASP A 78 -2.94 -3.63 -11.46
CA ASP A 78 -1.86 -3.47 -12.42
C ASP A 78 -1.19 -4.80 -12.77
N PHE A 79 -1.00 -5.68 -11.79
CA PHE A 79 -0.48 -7.02 -12.05
C PHE A 79 -1.47 -7.92 -12.79
N LYS A 80 -2.77 -7.84 -12.45
CA LYS A 80 -3.82 -8.59 -13.17
C LYS A 80 -3.86 -8.18 -14.64
N MET A 81 -3.81 -6.88 -14.93
CA MET A 81 -3.80 -6.35 -16.30
C MET A 81 -2.60 -6.84 -17.11
N ASN A 82 -1.47 -7.12 -16.44
CA ASN A 82 -0.25 -7.61 -17.08
C ASN A 82 -0.13 -9.14 -17.08
N ASN A 83 -1.16 -9.89 -16.65
CA ASN A 83 -1.14 -11.36 -16.50
C ASN A 83 0.04 -11.88 -15.66
N ILE A 84 0.51 -11.08 -14.70
CA ILE A 84 1.59 -11.49 -13.80
C ILE A 84 0.96 -12.03 -12.52
N PRO A 85 1.19 -13.30 -12.15
CA PRO A 85 0.65 -13.86 -10.93
C PRO A 85 1.23 -13.12 -9.72
N THR A 86 0.39 -12.44 -8.95
CA THR A 86 0.82 -11.80 -7.71
C THR A 86 0.71 -12.76 -6.55
N VAL A 87 1.77 -12.82 -5.76
CA VAL A 87 1.66 -13.20 -4.36
C VAL A 87 1.60 -11.89 -3.58
N PHE A 88 0.59 -11.06 -3.87
CA PHE A 88 0.40 -9.89 -3.05
C PHE A 88 0.20 -10.39 -1.62
N PRO A 89 0.95 -9.91 -0.62
CA PRO A 89 0.75 -10.38 0.73
C PRO A 89 -0.70 -10.03 1.09
N LEU A 90 -1.53 -11.06 1.30
CA LEU A 90 -2.93 -11.05 1.74
C LEU A 90 -3.10 -10.38 3.11
N LEU A 91 -2.55 -9.18 3.29
CA LEU A 91 -2.44 -8.46 4.54
C LEU A 91 -3.42 -7.30 4.59
N VAL A 92 -4.69 -7.58 4.37
CA VAL A 92 -5.76 -6.88 5.10
C VAL A 92 -6.93 -7.87 5.27
N PRO A 93 -7.12 -8.52 6.43
CA PRO A 93 -8.44 -8.99 6.79
C PRO A 93 -9.29 -7.73 7.04
N ILE A 94 -10.31 -7.53 6.20
CA ILE A 94 -11.38 -6.55 6.41
C ILE A 94 -12.17 -6.96 7.66
#